data_AF-T0L253-F1
#
_entry.id   AF-T0L253-F1
#
_cell.length_a   1.000
_cell.length_b   1.000
_cell.length_c   1.000
_cell.angle_alpha   90.00
_cell.angle_beta   90.00
_cell.angle_gamma   90.00
#
_symmetry.space_group_name_H-M   'P 1'
#
loop_
_entity.id
_entity.type
_entity.pdbx_description
1 polymer ?
#
loop_
_entity_poly.entity_id
_entity_poly.type
_entity_poly.pdbx_seq_one_letter_code
_entity_poly.pdbx_strand_id
1 'polypeptide(L)'
;MECKWENCTEKVDDMYTHIKQHLKDQSHFKCLWNNCTKSTGFTSKGALYSHCKSHTTDKNWGCHICKLDFNSMSVYYRHKKKHQTLNEKEIKLIERIGLMSNLIQFYQNKNLDLQNDIFIKRNRLKFINNEIVEIIRKYVKMNNRYSNMKFWNDYL
;
A
#
# COMPACT_ATOMS: atom_id res chain seq x y z
N MET A 1 8.76 5.64 -21.72
CA MET A 1 7.53 5.94 -20.94
C MET A 1 7.73 7.20 -20.11
N GLU A 2 6.68 7.99 -19.87
CA GLU A 2 6.75 9.18 -19.00
C GLU A 2 6.61 8.79 -17.53
N CYS A 3 7.55 9.27 -16.69
CA CYS A 3 7.46 9.08 -15.26
C CYS A 3 6.36 9.98 -14.68
N LYS A 4 5.53 9.42 -13.79
CA LYS A 4 4.49 10.19 -13.08
C LYS A 4 4.85 10.41 -11.62
N TRP A 5 6.13 10.26 -11.26
CA TRP A 5 6.60 10.60 -9.92
C TRP A 5 6.49 12.12 -9.71
N GLU A 6 6.12 12.56 -8.50
CA GLU A 6 5.99 13.97 -8.15
C GLU A 6 7.27 14.73 -8.52
N ASN A 7 7.11 15.81 -9.29
CA ASN A 7 8.20 16.64 -9.80
C ASN A 7 9.22 15.92 -10.71
N CYS A 8 8.87 14.77 -11.29
CA CYS A 8 9.68 14.08 -12.29
C CYS A 8 9.09 14.28 -13.70
N THR A 9 9.90 14.78 -14.63
CA THR A 9 9.52 15.01 -16.04
C THR A 9 10.30 14.13 -17.01
N GLU A 10 11.04 13.14 -16.51
CA GLU A 10 11.91 12.30 -17.33
C GLU A 10 11.11 11.28 -18.16
N LYS A 11 11.53 11.15 -19.42
CA LYS A 11 11.14 10.06 -20.30
C LYS A 11 12.22 9.02 -20.27
N VAL A 12 11.89 7.83 -19.79
CA VAL A 12 12.84 6.72 -19.63
C VAL A 12 12.32 5.48 -20.33
N ASP A 13 13.23 4.72 -20.94
CA ASP A 13 12.89 3.46 -21.61
C ASP A 13 12.64 2.35 -20.60
N ASP A 14 13.39 2.33 -19.50
CA ASP A 14 13.22 1.38 -18.40
C ASP A 14 12.74 2.09 -17.12
N MET A 15 11.42 2.20 -16.97
CA MET A 15 10.78 2.76 -15.79
C MET A 15 11.13 1.98 -14.51
N TYR A 16 11.40 0.68 -14.63
CA TYR A 16 11.67 -0.20 -13.50
C TYR A 16 13.03 0.10 -12.85
N THR A 17 14.06 0.34 -13.66
CA THR A 17 15.36 0.79 -13.11
C THR A 17 15.35 2.25 -12.71
N HIS A 18 14.61 3.11 -13.42
CA HIS A 18 14.46 4.54 -13.07
C HIS A 18 13.83 4.75 -11.69
N ILE A 19 12.76 4.03 -11.33
CA ILE A 19 12.13 4.18 -10.00
C ILE A 19 13.09 3.91 -8.83
N LYS A 20 14.12 3.06 -9.02
CA LYS A 20 15.12 2.83 -7.96
C LYS A 20 15.81 4.13 -7.54
N GLN A 21 15.95 5.10 -8.43
CA GLN A 21 16.55 6.40 -8.14
C GLN A 21 15.66 7.20 -7.17
N HIS A 22 14.35 7.30 -7.45
CA HIS A 22 13.39 7.94 -6.55
C HIS A 22 13.34 7.30 -5.16
N LEU A 23 13.57 5.98 -5.09
CA LEU A 23 13.54 5.22 -3.85
C LEU A 23 14.87 5.23 -3.09
N LYS A 24 15.97 5.71 -3.69
CA LYS A 24 17.27 5.83 -3.00
C LYS A 24 17.23 6.90 -1.91
N ASP A 25 16.58 8.02 -2.19
CA ASP A 25 16.57 9.21 -1.33
C ASP A 25 15.35 9.30 -0.39
N GLN A 26 14.44 8.31 -0.45
CA GLN A 26 13.21 8.25 0.33
C GLN A 26 13.45 7.74 1.76
N SER A 27 13.58 8.65 2.73
CA SER A 27 13.69 8.34 4.16
C SER A 27 12.38 7.91 4.82
N HIS A 28 11.24 8.25 4.23
CA HIS A 28 9.91 8.07 4.84
C HIS A 28 9.10 6.91 4.26
N PHE A 29 9.73 6.08 3.42
CA PHE A 29 9.09 4.98 2.70
C PHE A 29 7.73 5.37 2.09
N LYS A 30 7.68 6.45 1.30
CA LYS A 30 6.46 6.91 0.62
C LYS A 30 6.57 6.73 -0.89
N CYS A 31 5.44 6.46 -1.52
CA CYS A 31 5.30 6.49 -2.96
C CYS A 31 4.71 7.84 -3.36
N LEU A 32 5.47 8.64 -4.11
CA LEU A 32 5.05 9.95 -4.62
C LEU A 32 4.58 9.87 -6.08
N TRP A 33 4.13 8.68 -6.50
CA TRP A 33 3.56 8.52 -7.83
C TRP A 33 2.21 9.25 -7.91
N ASN A 34 2.01 10.05 -8.96
CA ASN A 34 0.83 10.87 -9.09
C ASN A 34 -0.43 9.99 -9.20
N ASN A 35 -1.47 10.32 -8.42
CA ASN A 35 -2.67 9.50 -8.22
C ASN A 35 -2.42 8.09 -7.67
N CYS A 36 -1.31 7.86 -6.95
CA CYS A 36 -1.09 6.60 -6.27
C CYS A 36 -2.09 6.40 -5.12
N THR A 37 -2.82 5.29 -5.17
CA THR A 37 -3.81 4.94 -4.14
C THR A 37 -3.19 4.36 -2.87
N LYS A 38 -1.88 4.12 -2.85
CA LYS A 38 -1.14 3.55 -1.70
C LYS A 38 0.21 4.26 -1.56
N SER A 39 0.15 5.53 -1.19
CA SER A 39 1.32 6.42 -1.12
C SER A 39 2.16 6.25 0.16
N THR A 40 1.64 5.57 1.18
CA THR A 40 2.30 5.43 2.50
C THR A 40 2.09 4.04 3.09
N GLY A 41 2.68 3.76 4.26
CA GLY A 41 2.45 2.50 5.01
C GLY A 41 3.42 1.37 4.69
N PHE A 42 4.55 1.67 4.08
CA PHE A 42 5.59 0.69 3.78
C PHE A 42 6.55 0.55 4.96
N THR A 43 6.71 -0.67 5.47
CA THR A 43 7.58 -0.98 6.62
C THR A 43 9.05 -1.12 6.26
N SER A 44 9.36 -1.15 4.96
CA SER A 44 10.71 -1.28 4.45
C SER A 44 10.83 -0.72 3.04
N LYS A 45 12.07 -0.40 2.65
CA LYS A 45 12.43 -0.04 1.27
C LYS A 45 12.03 -1.12 0.27
N GLY A 46 12.12 -2.40 0.66
CA GLY A 46 11.70 -3.54 -0.16
C GLY A 46 10.18 -3.57 -0.41
N ALA A 47 9.37 -3.25 0.61
CA ALA A 47 7.92 -3.18 0.47
C ALA A 47 7.48 -2.03 -0.45
N LEU A 48 8.11 -0.86 -0.31
CA LEU A 48 7.89 0.28 -1.19
C LEU A 48 8.32 -0.03 -2.63
N TYR A 49 9.49 -0.65 -2.81
CA TYR A 49 9.99 -1.06 -4.11
C TYR A 49 9.02 -2.00 -4.84
N SER A 50 8.54 -3.05 -4.17
CA SER A 50 7.57 -3.99 -4.72
C SER A 50 6.24 -3.34 -5.08
N HIS A 51 5.79 -2.36 -4.29
CA HIS A 51 4.62 -1.57 -4.64
C HIS A 51 4.87 -0.71 -5.88
N CYS A 52 6.00 -0.01 -5.97
CA CYS A 52 6.27 0.82 -7.13
C CYS A 52 6.38 0.00 -8.43
N LYS A 53 6.71 -1.29 -8.36
CA LYS A 53 6.59 -2.19 -9.51
C LYS A 53 5.19 -2.24 -10.10
N SER A 54 4.12 -2.08 -9.31
CA SER A 54 2.75 -2.07 -9.85
C SER A 54 2.46 -0.85 -10.72
N HIS A 55 3.21 0.24 -10.55
CA HIS A 55 3.12 1.41 -11.42
C HIS A 55 3.88 1.21 -12.74
N THR A 56 4.92 0.36 -12.72
CA THR A 56 5.79 0.09 -13.88
C THR A 56 5.39 -1.15 -14.66
N THR A 57 4.61 -2.05 -14.07
CA THR A 57 4.00 -3.15 -14.82
C THR A 57 2.95 -2.55 -15.72
N ASP A 58 3.33 -2.31 -16.98
CA ASP A 58 2.45 -1.88 -18.06
C ASP A 58 1.12 -2.63 -18.03
N LYS A 59 0.09 -1.93 -17.57
CA LYS A 59 -1.27 -2.46 -17.49
C LYS A 59 -2.15 -1.69 -18.45
N ASN A 60 -1.78 -1.58 -19.72
CA ASN A 60 -2.43 -0.57 -20.57
C ASN A 60 -3.13 -1.17 -21.77
N TRP A 61 -4.25 -1.82 -21.47
CA TRP A 61 -5.44 -1.71 -22.28
C TRP A 61 -6.67 -1.57 -21.38
N GLY A 62 -7.07 -0.33 -21.09
CA GLY A 62 -8.23 -0.02 -20.24
C GLY A 62 -9.52 0.05 -21.06
N CYS A 63 -10.57 -0.60 -20.57
CA CYS A 63 -11.90 -0.48 -21.16
C CYS A 63 -12.59 0.80 -20.68
N HIS A 64 -12.91 1.73 -21.59
CA HIS A 64 -13.59 2.98 -21.21
C HIS A 64 -15.03 2.75 -20.73
N ILE A 65 -15.63 1.61 -21.05
CA ILE A 65 -17.00 1.24 -20.67
C ILE A 65 -16.98 0.68 -19.23
N CYS A 66 -16.42 -0.52 -19.03
CA CYS A 66 -16.46 -1.18 -17.72
C CYS A 66 -15.26 -0.87 -16.80
N LYS A 67 -14.30 -0.05 -17.24
CA LYS A 67 -13.10 0.34 -16.49
C LYS A 67 -12.17 -0.83 -16.07
N LEU A 68 -12.33 -2.00 -16.68
CA LEU A 68 -11.40 -3.12 -16.51
C LEU A 68 -10.10 -2.88 -17.30
N ASP A 69 -8.98 -3.27 -16.70
CA ASP A 69 -7.67 -3.22 -17.34
C ASP A 69 -7.20 -4.61 -17.75
N PHE A 70 -6.49 -4.67 -18.88
CA PHE A 70 -5.91 -5.90 -19.40
C PHE A 70 -4.39 -5.74 -19.59
N ASN A 71 -3.66 -6.82 -19.33
CA ASN A 71 -2.21 -6.90 -19.52
C ASN A 71 -1.80 -7.28 -20.95
N SER A 72 -2.76 -7.47 -21.85
CA SER A 72 -2.54 -7.88 -23.23
C SER A 72 -3.56 -7.26 -24.18
N MET A 73 -3.05 -6.78 -25.32
CA MET A 73 -3.84 -6.14 -26.38
C MET A 73 -4.88 -7.07 -26.99
N SER A 74 -4.50 -8.33 -27.23
CA SER A 74 -5.40 -9.32 -27.83
C SER A 74 -6.57 -9.64 -26.91
N VAL A 75 -6.32 -9.71 -25.60
CA VAL A 75 -7.36 -9.94 -24.58
C VAL A 75 -8.30 -8.74 -24.49
N TYR A 76 -7.76 -7.52 -24.52
CA TYR A 76 -8.56 -6.30 -24.53
C TYR A 76 -9.48 -6.19 -25.74
N TYR A 77 -8.96 -6.40 -26.96
CA TYR A 77 -9.81 -6.28 -28.15
C TYR A 77 -10.92 -7.33 -28.18
N ARG A 78 -10.63 -8.56 -27.75
CA ARG A 78 -11.65 -9.59 -27.60
C ARG A 78 -12.71 -9.20 -26.56
N HIS A 79 -12.30 -8.58 -25.46
CA HIS A 79 -13.24 -8.03 -24.48
C HIS A 79 -14.10 -6.90 -25.08
N LYS A 80 -13.48 -5.93 -25.77
CA LYS A 80 -14.17 -4.78 -26.37
C LYS A 80 -15.26 -5.19 -27.36
N LYS A 81 -15.03 -6.24 -28.16
CA LYS A 81 -16.03 -6.77 -29.10
C LYS A 81 -17.32 -7.23 -28.41
N LYS A 82 -17.25 -7.70 -27.16
CA LYS A 82 -18.46 -8.09 -26.41
C LYS A 82 -19.38 -6.92 -26.11
N HIS A 83 -18.84 -5.71 -25.97
CA HIS A 83 -19.67 -4.51 -25.76
C HIS A 83 -20.40 -4.09 -27.03
N GLN A 84 -19.90 -4.45 -28.22
CA GLN A 84 -20.52 -4.08 -29.50
C GLN A 84 -21.85 -4.81 -29.75
N THR A 85 -22.08 -5.94 -29.09
CA THR A 85 -23.32 -6.73 -29.22
C THR A 85 -24.38 -6.35 -28.18
N LEU A 86 -24.07 -5.41 -27.28
CA LEU A 86 -24.96 -5.00 -26.20
C LEU A 86 -25.75 -3.76 -26.59
N ASN A 87 -26.96 -3.64 -26.05
CA ASN A 87 -27.77 -2.45 -26.22
C ASN A 87 -27.35 -1.32 -25.24
N GLU A 88 -27.86 -0.12 -25.47
CA GLU A 88 -27.50 1.07 -24.70
C GLU A 88 -27.80 0.94 -23.19
N LYS A 89 -28.90 0.27 -22.82
CA LYS A 89 -29.27 0.09 -21.41
C LYS A 89 -28.29 -0.84 -20.70
N GLU A 90 -27.87 -1.91 -21.35
CA GLU A 90 -26.87 -2.84 -20.84
C GLU A 90 -25.50 -2.17 -20.67
N ILE A 91 -25.08 -1.37 -21.65
CA ILE A 91 -23.83 -0.60 -21.59
C ILE A 91 -23.84 0.34 -20.38
N LYS A 92 -24.92 1.11 -20.17
CA LYS A 92 -25.06 2.01 -19.02
C LYS A 92 -24.99 1.28 -17.67
N LEU A 93 -25.56 0.08 -17.58
CA LEU A 93 -25.46 -0.75 -16.37
C LEU A 93 -24.02 -1.21 -16.12
N ILE A 94 -23.34 -1.68 -17.16
CA ILE A 94 -21.94 -2.13 -17.07
C ILE A 94 -21.01 -0.97 -16.69
N GLU A 95 -21.23 0.23 -17.23
CA GLU A 95 -20.47 1.42 -16.84
C GLU A 95 -20.62 1.73 -15.35
N ARG A 96 -21.86 1.70 -14.83
CA ARG A 96 -22.12 1.90 -13.40
C ARG A 96 -21.44 0.85 -12.55
N ILE A 97 -21.49 -0.42 -12.95
CA ILE A 97 -20.78 -1.51 -12.26
C ILE A 97 -19.28 -1.25 -12.23
N GLY A 98 -18.69 -0.87 -13.37
CA GLY A 98 -17.26 -0.53 -13.46
C GLY A 98 -16.86 0.61 -12.53
N LEU A 99 -17.67 1.68 -12.46
CA LEU A 99 -17.44 2.78 -11.52
C LEU A 99 -17.55 2.34 -10.06
N MET A 100 -18.54 1.50 -9.73
CA MET A 100 -18.67 0.93 -8.39
C MET A 100 -17.48 0.05 -8.02
N SER A 101 -16.98 -0.78 -8.94
CA SER A 101 -15.78 -1.59 -8.71
C SER A 101 -14.56 -0.72 -8.40
N ASN A 102 -14.39 0.41 -9.10
CA ASN A 102 -13.31 1.36 -8.82
C ASN A 102 -13.45 2.01 -7.44
N LEU A 103 -14.67 2.40 -7.05
CA LEU A 103 -14.94 2.96 -5.72
C LEU A 103 -14.68 1.92 -4.62
N ILE A 104 -15.13 0.68 -4.81
CA ILE A 104 -14.87 -0.43 -3.89
C ILE A 104 -13.36 -0.62 -3.73
N GLN A 105 -12.61 -0.69 -4.83
CA GLN A 105 -11.16 -0.84 -4.79
C GLN A 105 -10.49 0.34 -4.06
N PHE A 106 -10.95 1.57 -4.29
CA PHE A 106 -10.47 2.76 -3.60
C PHE A 106 -10.68 2.67 -2.08
N TYR A 107 -11.88 2.31 -1.64
CA TYR A 107 -12.19 2.19 -0.21
C TYR A 107 -11.49 0.98 0.43
N GLN A 108 -11.33 -0.13 -0.30
CA GLN A 108 -10.52 -1.26 0.16
C GLN A 108 -9.06 -0.85 0.38
N ASN A 109 -8.48 -0.04 -0.52
CA ASN A 109 -7.12 0.46 -0.36
C ASN A 109 -7.01 1.40 0.86
N LYS A 110 -7.95 2.34 1.02
CA LYS A 110 -8.00 3.21 2.22
C LYS A 110 -8.13 2.40 3.52
N ASN A 111 -8.97 1.37 3.52
CA ASN A 111 -9.12 0.48 4.66
C ASN A 111 -7.82 -0.25 4.98
N LEU A 112 -7.10 -0.72 3.95
CA LEU A 112 -5.79 -1.36 4.12
C LEU A 112 -4.77 -0.39 4.72
N ASP A 113 -4.77 0.88 4.29
CA ASP A 113 -3.88 1.90 4.85
C ASP A 113 -4.18 2.18 6.33
N LEU A 114 -5.45 2.32 6.69
CA LEU A 114 -5.88 2.47 8.08
C LEU A 114 -5.47 1.25 8.92
N GLN A 115 -5.60 0.04 8.39
CA GLN A 115 -5.16 -1.18 9.08
C GLN A 115 -3.64 -1.19 9.30
N ASN A 116 -2.85 -0.75 8.32
CA ASN A 116 -1.40 -0.64 8.46
C ASN A 116 -1.01 0.40 9.52
N ASP A 117 -1.67 1.55 9.54
CA ASP A 117 -1.45 2.59 10.55
C ASP A 117 -1.76 2.09 11.96
N ILE A 118 -2.89 1.39 12.13
CA ILE A 118 -3.27 0.77 13.41
C ILE A 118 -2.21 -0.26 13.83
N PHE A 119 -1.74 -1.10 12.90
CA PHE A 119 -0.71 -2.10 13.18
C PHE A 119 0.60 -1.46 13.67
N ILE A 120 1.07 -0.41 13.00
CA ILE A 120 2.28 0.33 13.39
C ILE A 120 2.11 0.93 14.79
N LYS A 121 0.98 1.59 15.06
CA LYS A 121 0.68 2.18 16.37
C LYS A 121 0.63 1.12 17.48
N ARG A 122 0.00 -0.03 17.23
CA ARG A 122 -0.04 -1.17 18.18
C ARG A 122 1.35 -1.69 18.51
N ASN A 123 2.21 -1.86 17.50
CA ASN A 123 3.58 -2.33 17.73
C ASN A 123 4.40 -1.32 18.55
N ARG A 124 4.23 -0.02 18.28
CA ARG A 124 4.90 1.03 19.07
C ARG A 124 4.42 1.04 20.52
N LEU A 125 3.13 0.88 20.76
CA LEU A 125 2.58 0.77 22.11
C LEU A 125 3.15 -0.45 22.85
N LYS A 126 3.22 -1.60 22.17
CA LYS A 126 3.81 -2.82 22.73
C LYS A 126 5.28 -2.63 23.10
N PHE A 127 6.05 -1.97 22.23
CA PHE A 127 7.45 -1.65 22.50
C PHE A 127 7.61 -0.75 23.73
N ILE A 128 6.86 0.36 23.80
CA ILE A 128 6.88 1.29 24.95
C ILE A 128 6.47 0.58 26.23
N ASN A 129 5.44 -0.28 26.19
CA ASN A 129 5.01 -1.06 27.34
C ASN A 129 6.13 -1.96 27.87
N ASN A 130 6.87 -2.63 26.99
CA ASN A 130 8.00 -3.46 27.38
C ASN A 130 9.13 -2.62 28.02
N GLU A 131 9.45 -1.45 27.45
CA GLU A 131 10.44 -0.53 28.04
C GLU A 131 10.04 -0.09 29.47
N ILE A 132 8.76 0.25 29.68
CA ILE A 132 8.24 0.62 31.00
C ILE A 132 8.38 -0.55 31.98
N VAL A 133 7.99 -1.77 31.57
CA VAL A 133 8.12 -2.97 32.40
C VAL A 133 9.58 -3.21 32.79
N GLU A 134 10.53 -3.06 31.85
CA GLU A 134 11.96 -3.20 32.14
C GLU A 134 12.48 -2.13 33.10
N ILE A 135 12.05 -0.87 32.97
CA ILE A 135 12.39 0.20 33.91
C ILE A 135 11.87 -0.12 35.32
N ILE A 136 10.62 -0.56 35.44
CA ILE A 136 10.01 -0.94 36.73
C ILE A 136 10.76 -2.12 37.34
N ARG A 137 11.05 -3.17 36.55
CA ARG A 137 11.83 -4.33 37.00
C ARG A 137 13.20 -3.92 37.55
N LYS A 138 13.91 -3.00 36.88
CA LYS A 138 15.21 -2.47 37.35
C LYS A 138 15.06 -1.69 38.66
N TYR A 139 14.08 -0.79 38.75
CA TYR A 139 13.83 0.01 39.94
C TYR A 139 13.51 -0.85 41.17
N VAL A 140 12.63 -1.85 41.01
CA VAL A 140 12.25 -2.77 42.10
C VAL A 140 13.46 -3.59 42.57
N LYS A 141 14.30 -4.08 41.64
CA LYS A 141 15.53 -4.81 41.99
C LYS A 141 16.52 -3.95 42.79
N MET A 142 16.65 -2.66 42.48
CA MET A 142 17.60 -1.77 43.15
C MET A 142 17.12 -1.32 44.54
N ASN A 143 15.82 -1.11 44.74
CA ASN A 143 15.28 -0.47 45.94
C ASN A 143 14.63 -1.41 46.97
N ASN A 144 14.40 -2.68 46.64
CA ASN A 144 13.70 -3.59 47.53
C ASN A 144 14.68 -4.49 48.32
N ARG A 145 14.75 -4.30 49.65
CA ARG A 145 15.62 -5.08 50.57
C ARG A 145 15.12 -6.50 50.87
N TYR A 146 13.91 -6.87 50.41
CA TYR A 146 13.35 -8.21 50.63
C TYR A 146 13.15 -8.92 49.28
N SER A 147 14.13 -9.77 48.96
CA SER A 147 14.16 -10.63 47.78
C SER A 147 13.17 -11.79 47.93
N ASN A 148 11.90 -11.56 47.59
CA ASN A 148 11.08 -12.67 47.08
C ASN A 148 10.73 -12.37 45.62
N MET A 149 11.73 -12.65 44.77
CA MET A 149 11.73 -12.44 43.32
C MET A 149 10.55 -13.15 42.62
N LYS A 150 9.94 -14.15 43.28
CA LYS A 150 8.82 -14.93 42.77
C LYS A 150 7.52 -14.13 42.64
N PHE A 151 7.23 -13.22 43.58
CA PHE A 151 5.98 -12.45 43.57
C PHE A 151 5.85 -11.51 42.36
N TRP A 152 6.96 -10.88 41.97
CA TRP A 152 6.96 -9.91 40.86
C TRP A 152 7.06 -10.56 39.48
N ASN A 153 7.70 -11.73 39.37
CA ASN A 153 7.81 -12.45 38.09
C ASN A 153 6.45 -12.98 37.58
N ASP A 154 5.48 -13.20 38.48
CA ASP A 154 4.14 -13.68 38.11
C ASP A 154 3.18 -12.54 37.70
N TYR A 155 3.52 -11.28 37.97
CA TYR A 155 2.65 -10.10 37.77
C TYR A 155 3.24 -9.01 36.83
N LEU A 156 4.53 -9.04 36.49
CA LEU A 156 5.24 -8.08 35.61
C LEU A 156 5.94 -8.78 34.45
#